data_AF-A0A238KKP7-F1
#
_entry.id   AF-A0A238KKP7-F1
#
_cell.length_a   1.000
_cell.length_b   1.000
_cell.length_c   1.000
_cell.angle_alpha   90.00
_cell.angle_beta   90.00
_cell.angle_gamma   90.00
#
_symmetry.space_group_name_H-M   'P 1'
#
loop_
_entity.id
_entity.type
_entity.pdbx_description
1 polymer ?
#
loop_
_entity_poly.entity_id
_entity_poly.type
_entity_poly.pdbx_seq_one_letter_code
_entity_poly.pdbx_strand_id
1 'polypeptide(L)'
;MKHFLKGTKYTIAILAFLAPLSLKAEPWTVTLNNEQTKVLSELGARSGITALAISPDGAWGTAWGWNTMAKSTAQALSNCREHVKMGKRDCVVYASNGKRILPDTIDIKRVQQRYKAINGKKAASFFGLAPIEFTGSRNEALQEFEFTKSDGQAWRTIPKSRALKRQLTGRGLVSAGKDGWAIFLTEDHAFHDSKVGRSKFEQWAISENGLLCMFFGKYENGKSRSTACMVIDEISRGEMRYNWAANGDNRARRGFIVAGDPGKNSVK
;
A
#
# COMPACT_ATOMS: atom_id res chain seq x y z
N MET A 1 34.59 66.30 14.88
CA MET A 1 34.78 65.57 13.61
C MET A 1 35.32 64.17 13.89
N LYS A 2 34.48 63.14 13.76
CA LYS A 2 34.87 61.73 13.57
C LYS A 2 33.63 60.99 13.04
N HIS A 3 33.61 60.77 11.73
CA HIS A 3 32.59 59.96 11.06
C HIS A 3 32.84 58.47 11.35
N PHE A 4 31.81 57.74 11.79
CA PHE A 4 31.83 56.28 11.87
C PHE A 4 30.80 55.74 10.88
N LEU A 5 31.27 55.29 9.72
CA LEU A 5 30.48 54.55 8.74
C LEU A 5 30.34 53.10 9.22
N LYS A 6 29.13 52.67 9.58
CA LYS A 6 28.80 51.26 9.81
C LYS A 6 28.56 50.59 8.47
N GLY A 7 29.48 49.71 8.07
CA GLY A 7 29.35 48.87 6.89
C GLY A 7 28.33 47.75 7.10
N THR A 8 27.29 47.72 6.27
CA THR A 8 26.31 46.63 6.18
C THR A 8 26.95 45.44 5.48
N LYS A 9 27.12 44.32 6.20
CA LYS A 9 27.58 43.06 5.61
C LYS A 9 26.43 42.39 4.87
N TYR A 10 26.47 42.39 3.54
CA TYR A 10 25.58 41.59 2.71
C TYR A 10 26.07 40.14 2.70
N THR A 11 25.38 39.26 3.40
CA THR A 11 25.57 37.81 3.30
C THR A 11 24.88 37.32 2.02
N ILE A 12 25.66 37.08 0.97
CA ILE A 12 25.17 36.44 -0.26
C ILE A 12 24.93 34.96 0.05
N ALA A 13 23.66 34.57 0.21
CA ALA A 13 23.27 33.17 0.27
C ALA A 13 23.35 32.59 -1.15
N ILE A 14 24.39 31.81 -1.42
CA ILE A 14 24.53 31.04 -2.67
C ILE A 14 23.51 29.89 -2.60
N LEU A 15 22.37 30.05 -3.28
CA LEU A 15 21.48 28.95 -3.60
C LEU A 15 22.18 28.02 -4.61
N ALA A 16 22.83 26.97 -4.10
CA ALA A 16 23.27 25.87 -4.94
C ALA A 16 22.03 25.11 -5.45
N PHE A 17 21.63 25.39 -6.70
CA PHE A 17 20.71 24.54 -7.44
C PHE A 17 21.40 23.19 -7.69
N LEU A 18 21.23 22.24 -6.78
CA LEU A 18 21.52 20.84 -7.04
C LEU A 18 20.51 20.36 -8.08
N ALA A 19 20.90 20.35 -9.34
CA ALA A 19 20.15 19.66 -10.38
C ALA A 19 19.98 18.20 -9.93
N PRO A 20 18.75 17.64 -9.94
CA PRO A 20 18.57 16.24 -9.60
C PRO A 20 19.34 15.41 -10.63
N LEU A 21 20.36 14.67 -10.16
CA LEU A 21 21.01 13.63 -10.96
C LEU A 21 19.93 12.62 -11.34
N SER A 22 19.44 12.70 -12.58
CA SER A 22 18.61 11.64 -13.15
C SER A 22 19.47 10.40 -13.26
N LEU A 23 19.36 9.51 -12.26
CA LEU A 23 19.88 8.15 -12.31
C LEU A 23 19.13 7.44 -13.44
N LYS A 24 19.74 7.43 -14.63
CA LYS A 24 19.18 6.77 -15.82
C LYS A 24 19.02 5.28 -15.53
N ALA A 25 17.97 4.69 -16.09
CA ALA A 25 17.87 3.24 -16.15
C ALA A 25 19.08 2.71 -16.94
N GLU A 26 19.70 1.65 -16.42
CA GLU A 26 20.87 1.04 -17.03
C GLU A 26 20.43 -0.23 -17.77
N PRO A 27 20.89 -0.45 -19.01
CA PRO A 27 20.58 -1.67 -19.73
C PRO A 27 21.22 -2.86 -19.01
N TRP A 28 20.46 -3.93 -18.89
CA TRP A 28 20.91 -5.17 -18.28
C TRP A 28 20.55 -6.34 -19.17
N THR A 29 21.57 -7.13 -19.52
CA THR A 29 21.39 -8.45 -20.11
C THR A 29 20.86 -9.39 -19.04
N VAL A 30 19.62 -9.85 -19.21
CA VAL A 30 18.90 -10.63 -18.21
C VAL A 30 19.57 -11.98 -17.99
N THR A 31 20.22 -12.14 -16.84
CA THR A 31 20.90 -13.37 -16.42
C THR A 31 20.41 -13.80 -15.04
N LEU A 32 20.15 -15.09 -14.86
CA LEU A 32 19.81 -15.64 -13.55
C LEU A 32 21.06 -16.07 -12.79
N ASN A 33 21.10 -15.84 -11.48
CA ASN A 33 22.05 -16.52 -10.60
C ASN A 33 21.57 -17.93 -10.24
N ASN A 34 22.41 -18.72 -9.56
CA ASN A 34 22.10 -20.11 -9.21
C ASN A 34 20.79 -20.27 -8.43
N GLU A 35 20.54 -19.39 -7.46
CA GLU A 35 19.32 -19.42 -6.66
C GLU A 35 18.07 -19.10 -7.50
N GLN A 36 18.15 -18.07 -8.36
CA GLN A 36 17.06 -17.69 -9.25
C GLN A 36 16.75 -18.80 -10.27
N THR A 37 17.77 -19.48 -10.80
CA THR A 37 17.62 -20.63 -11.69
C THR A 37 16.93 -21.80 -10.98
N LYS A 38 17.35 -22.12 -9.75
CA LYS A 38 16.73 -23.15 -8.93
C LYS A 38 15.25 -22.85 -8.68
N VAL A 39 14.95 -21.63 -8.25
CA VAL A 39 13.58 -21.18 -7.96
C VAL A 39 12.70 -21.20 -9.21
N LEU A 40 13.23 -20.82 -10.39
CA LEU A 40 12.50 -20.93 -11.65
C LEU A 40 12.09 -22.38 -11.93
N SER A 41 13.02 -23.34 -11.75
CA SER A 41 12.74 -24.76 -11.95
C SER A 41 11.66 -25.26 -10.99
N GLU A 42 11.72 -24.88 -9.72
CA GLU A 42 10.72 -25.25 -8.72
C GLU A 42 9.33 -24.70 -9.08
N LEU A 43 9.25 -23.47 -9.59
CA LEU A 43 7.98 -22.88 -10.03
C LEU A 43 7.42 -23.53 -11.29
N GLY A 44 8.28 -23.99 -12.21
CA GLY A 44 7.87 -24.72 -13.40
C GLY A 44 7.27 -26.09 -13.11
N ALA A 45 7.66 -26.71 -11.99
CA ALA A 45 7.10 -27.98 -11.53
C ALA A 45 5.75 -27.85 -10.79
N ARG A 46 5.33 -26.62 -10.45
CA ARG A 46 4.09 -26.37 -9.71
C ARG A 46 2.89 -26.28 -10.65
N SER A 47 1.77 -26.88 -10.24
CA SER A 47 0.47 -26.66 -10.88
C SER A 47 -0.12 -25.30 -10.49
N GLY A 48 -0.93 -24.74 -11.39
CA GLY A 48 -1.60 -23.44 -11.19
C GLY A 48 -0.78 -22.23 -11.63
N ILE A 49 -1.25 -21.04 -11.25
CA ILE A 49 -0.67 -19.76 -11.65
C ILE A 49 0.53 -19.43 -10.77
N THR A 50 1.72 -19.33 -11.36
CA THR A 50 2.97 -18.96 -10.67
C THR A 50 3.64 -17.76 -11.31
N ALA A 51 4.41 -17.01 -10.51
CA ALA A 51 5.22 -15.91 -11.00
C ALA A 51 6.55 -15.82 -10.24
N LEU A 52 7.59 -15.40 -10.96
CA LEU A 52 8.93 -15.11 -10.43
C LEU A 52 9.30 -13.67 -10.77
N ALA A 53 9.69 -12.90 -9.76
CA ALA A 53 10.35 -11.62 -9.93
C ALA A 53 11.81 -11.72 -9.48
N ILE A 54 12.70 -11.02 -10.19
CA ILE A 54 14.13 -11.00 -9.93
C ILE A 54 14.67 -9.58 -9.99
N SER A 55 15.79 -9.36 -9.30
CA SER A 55 16.67 -8.21 -9.47
C SER A 55 18.04 -8.73 -9.95
N PRO A 56 18.75 -7.95 -10.79
CA PRO A 56 20.13 -8.25 -11.18
C PRO A 56 21.08 -8.38 -9.98
N ASP A 57 20.74 -7.73 -8.87
CA ASP A 57 21.55 -7.70 -7.65
C ASP A 57 21.23 -8.86 -6.70
N GLY A 58 20.55 -9.90 -7.22
CA GLY A 58 20.35 -11.20 -6.57
C GLY A 58 19.08 -11.32 -5.74
N ALA A 59 18.34 -10.23 -5.50
CA ALA A 59 17.01 -10.33 -4.89
C ALA A 59 16.05 -11.09 -5.82
N TRP A 60 15.13 -11.84 -5.23
CA TRP A 60 14.10 -12.56 -5.96
C TRP A 60 12.87 -12.73 -5.07
N GLY A 61 11.73 -13.01 -5.69
CA GLY A 61 10.48 -13.26 -5.00
C GLY A 61 9.54 -14.05 -5.88
N THR A 62 8.76 -14.93 -5.26
CA THR A 62 7.84 -15.81 -5.96
C THR A 62 6.42 -15.65 -5.45
N ALA A 63 5.46 -16.07 -6.27
CA ALA A 63 4.08 -16.23 -5.87
C ALA A 63 3.46 -17.42 -6.59
N TRP A 64 2.52 -18.08 -5.92
CA TRP A 64 1.73 -19.19 -6.46
C TRP A 64 0.38 -19.25 -5.75
N GLY A 65 -0.56 -20.04 -6.28
CA GLY A 65 -1.88 -20.26 -5.65
C GLY A 65 -2.87 -19.12 -5.84
N TRP A 66 -2.55 -18.13 -6.69
CA TRP A 66 -3.48 -17.05 -7.02
C TRP A 66 -4.45 -17.46 -8.14
N ASN A 67 -5.64 -16.87 -8.13
CA ASN A 67 -6.65 -17.12 -9.16
C ASN A 67 -6.42 -16.34 -10.46
N THR A 68 -5.44 -15.44 -10.51
CA THR A 68 -5.12 -14.61 -11.69
C THR A 68 -3.62 -14.35 -11.78
N MET A 69 -3.10 -14.23 -13.00
CA MET A 69 -1.68 -13.92 -13.25
C MET A 69 -1.28 -12.54 -12.72
N ALA A 70 -2.15 -11.54 -12.87
CA ALA A 70 -1.91 -10.18 -12.37
C ALA A 70 -1.64 -10.15 -10.84
N LYS A 71 -2.36 -10.95 -10.05
CA LYS A 71 -2.12 -11.04 -8.61
C LYS A 71 -0.83 -11.77 -8.28
N SER A 72 -0.55 -12.87 -8.99
CA SER A 72 0.69 -13.62 -8.79
C SER A 72 1.92 -12.77 -9.09
N THR A 73 1.93 -12.06 -10.23
CA THR A 73 3.03 -11.15 -10.61
C THR A 73 3.20 -9.98 -9.63
N ALA A 74 2.11 -9.35 -9.19
CA ALA A 74 2.16 -8.29 -8.19
C ALA A 74 2.73 -8.77 -6.84
N GLN A 75 2.35 -9.97 -6.40
CA GLN A 75 2.87 -10.55 -5.16
C GLN A 75 4.36 -10.93 -5.30
N ALA A 76 4.76 -11.55 -6.41
CA ALA A 76 6.16 -11.89 -6.67
C ALA A 76 7.06 -10.65 -6.64
N LEU A 77 6.61 -9.53 -7.26
CA LEU A 77 7.30 -8.25 -7.18
C LEU A 77 7.41 -7.71 -5.75
N SER A 78 6.32 -7.75 -4.98
CA SER A 78 6.34 -7.33 -3.57
C SER A 78 7.32 -8.16 -2.75
N ASN A 79 7.32 -9.48 -2.92
CA ASN A 79 8.23 -10.39 -2.23
C ASN A 79 9.70 -10.11 -2.61
N CYS A 80 9.97 -9.88 -3.90
CA CYS A 80 11.31 -9.55 -4.37
C CYS A 80 11.82 -8.23 -3.77
N ARG A 81 10.97 -7.18 -3.75
CA ARG A 81 11.29 -5.84 -3.23
C ARG A 81 11.50 -5.80 -1.71
N GLU A 82 11.09 -6.84 -0.99
CA GLU A 82 11.44 -7.02 0.42
C GLU A 82 12.95 -7.12 0.65
N HIS A 83 13.69 -7.63 -0.34
CA HIS A 83 15.13 -7.90 -0.22
C HIS A 83 16.03 -6.96 -1.04
N VAL A 84 15.46 -6.16 -1.95
CA VAL A 84 16.22 -5.14 -2.70
C VAL A 84 16.74 -4.06 -1.77
N LYS A 85 17.97 -3.58 -1.95
CA LYS A 85 18.56 -2.49 -1.15
C LYS A 85 18.48 -1.14 -1.90
N MET A 86 18.54 -0.03 -1.16
CA MET A 86 18.66 1.30 -1.79
C MET A 86 19.93 1.36 -2.67
N GLY A 87 19.85 2.08 -3.78
CA GLY A 87 20.90 2.20 -4.80
C GLY A 87 21.06 0.98 -5.71
N LYS A 88 20.39 -0.15 -5.41
CA LYS A 88 20.38 -1.36 -6.25
C LYS A 88 19.25 -1.30 -7.27
N ARG A 89 19.34 -2.14 -8.30
CA ARG A 89 18.35 -2.24 -9.37
C ARG A 89 17.07 -2.88 -8.85
N ASP A 90 15.93 -2.35 -9.27
CA ASP A 90 14.60 -2.82 -8.86
C ASP A 90 14.38 -4.30 -9.27
N CYS A 91 13.27 -4.87 -8.80
CA CYS A 91 12.76 -6.14 -9.27
C CYS A 91 11.90 -5.97 -10.52
N VAL A 92 11.97 -6.97 -11.39
CA VAL A 92 11.13 -7.15 -12.58
C VAL A 92 10.56 -8.56 -12.60
N VAL A 93 9.39 -8.75 -13.20
CA VAL A 93 8.80 -10.09 -13.36
C VAL A 93 9.54 -10.80 -14.47
N TYR A 94 10.28 -11.86 -14.14
CA TYR A 94 11.08 -12.63 -15.09
C TYR A 94 10.29 -13.75 -15.76
N ALA A 95 9.47 -14.47 -15.00
CA ALA A 95 8.76 -15.64 -15.49
C ALA A 95 7.34 -15.73 -14.92
N SER A 96 6.49 -16.41 -15.69
CA SER A 96 5.12 -16.76 -15.35
C SER A 96 4.89 -18.22 -15.73
N ASN A 97 4.33 -19.02 -14.83
CA ASN A 97 4.12 -20.46 -15.02
C ASN A 97 5.41 -21.19 -15.47
N GLY A 98 6.54 -20.85 -14.84
CA GLY A 98 7.86 -21.40 -15.18
C GLY A 98 8.45 -20.95 -16.52
N LYS A 99 7.73 -20.17 -17.33
CA LYS A 99 8.19 -19.69 -18.63
C LYS A 99 8.70 -18.26 -18.53
N ARG A 100 9.88 -18.01 -19.09
CA ARG A 100 10.46 -16.67 -19.22
C ARG A 100 9.52 -15.76 -20.02
N ILE A 101 9.33 -14.53 -19.54
CA ILE A 101 8.54 -13.49 -20.20
C ILE A 101 9.32 -12.20 -20.48
N LEU A 102 10.52 -12.05 -19.91
CA LEU A 102 11.38 -10.90 -20.19
C LEU A 102 12.21 -11.10 -21.46
N PRO A 103 12.45 -10.04 -22.24
CA PRO A 103 13.43 -10.07 -23.33
C PRO A 103 14.86 -10.24 -22.79
N ASP A 104 15.83 -10.39 -23.69
CA ASP A 104 17.26 -10.57 -23.36
C ASP A 104 17.90 -9.35 -22.72
N THR A 105 17.42 -8.16 -23.05
CA THR A 105 17.90 -6.92 -22.44
C THR A 105 16.72 -6.08 -22.01
N ILE A 106 16.82 -5.51 -20.81
CA ILE A 106 15.86 -4.54 -20.29
C ILE A 106 16.58 -3.37 -19.65
N ASP A 107 15.91 -2.22 -19.65
CA ASP A 107 16.30 -1.09 -18.82
C ASP A 107 15.70 -1.23 -17.43
N ILE A 108 16.54 -1.16 -16.40
CA ILE A 108 16.09 -1.29 -15.02
C ILE A 108 16.50 -0.11 -14.18
N LYS A 109 15.54 0.43 -13.42
CA LYS A 109 15.75 1.58 -12.55
C LYS A 109 16.46 1.17 -11.27
N ARG A 110 17.21 2.10 -10.68
CA ARG A 110 17.77 1.97 -9.34
C ARG A 110 16.77 2.46 -8.30
N VAL A 111 16.65 1.70 -7.21
CA VAL A 111 15.82 2.01 -6.05
C VAL A 111 16.37 3.22 -5.31
N GLN A 112 15.63 4.31 -5.34
CA GLN A 112 15.87 5.54 -4.60
C GLN A 112 15.23 5.50 -3.21
N GLN A 113 14.06 4.87 -3.10
CA GLN A 113 13.34 4.75 -1.84
C GLN A 113 12.74 3.38 -1.67
N ARG A 114 12.64 2.95 -0.41
CA ARG A 114 11.99 1.69 -0.03
C ARG A 114 10.87 1.94 0.95
N TYR A 115 9.76 1.29 0.71
CA TYR A 115 8.65 1.19 1.62
C TYR A 115 8.46 -0.26 2.05
N LYS A 116 8.55 -0.47 3.37
CA LYS A 116 8.14 -1.70 4.01
C LYS A 116 6.64 -1.64 4.24
N ALA A 117 5.93 -2.70 3.86
CA ALA A 117 4.49 -2.83 4.08
C ALA A 117 4.08 -2.41 5.50
N ILE A 118 2.85 -1.90 5.63
CA ILE A 118 2.20 -1.47 6.89
C ILE A 118 2.95 -0.39 7.70
N ASN A 119 3.96 0.28 7.13
CA ASN A 119 4.67 1.37 7.80
C ASN A 119 3.96 2.72 7.61
N GLY A 120 2.92 2.97 8.40
CA GLY A 120 2.12 4.20 8.28
C GLY A 120 2.90 5.50 8.45
N LYS A 121 3.96 5.53 9.26
CA LYS A 121 4.83 6.72 9.42
C LYS A 121 5.54 7.12 8.12
N LYS A 122 5.84 6.14 7.26
CA LYS A 122 6.53 6.38 5.98
C LYS A 122 5.58 6.37 4.78
N ALA A 123 4.37 5.87 4.95
CA ALA A 123 3.41 5.72 3.86
C ALA A 123 3.08 7.07 3.19
N ALA A 124 2.80 8.11 3.98
CA ALA A 124 2.49 9.44 3.44
C ALA A 124 3.64 10.01 2.59
N SER A 125 4.88 10.01 3.11
CA SER A 125 6.04 10.50 2.36
C SER A 125 6.38 9.64 1.15
N PHE A 126 6.11 8.33 1.21
CA PHE A 126 6.45 7.41 0.13
C PHE A 126 5.40 7.42 -0.98
N PHE A 127 4.12 7.26 -0.65
CA PHE A 127 3.04 7.16 -1.66
C PHE A 127 2.43 8.53 -2.03
N GLY A 128 2.59 9.53 -1.19
CA GLY A 128 1.83 10.78 -1.27
C GLY A 128 0.45 10.65 -0.63
N LEU A 129 -0.02 11.73 -0.01
CA LEU A 129 -1.37 11.84 0.54
C LEU A 129 -2.38 11.99 -0.59
N ALA A 130 -3.53 11.32 -0.46
CA ALA A 130 -4.65 11.53 -1.36
C ALA A 130 -5.39 12.82 -0.97
N PRO A 131 -5.71 13.73 -1.93
CA PRO A 131 -6.39 14.98 -1.64
C PRO A 131 -7.90 14.75 -1.45
N ILE A 132 -8.25 14.11 -0.34
CA ILE A 132 -9.64 13.81 0.04
C ILE A 132 -9.99 14.67 1.25
N GLU A 133 -11.18 15.26 1.20
CA GLU A 133 -11.80 15.98 2.30
C GLU A 133 -13.12 15.30 2.64
N PHE A 134 -13.37 15.07 3.93
CA PHE A 134 -14.59 14.44 4.40
C PHE A 134 -14.83 14.80 5.87
N THR A 135 -16.08 15.07 6.22
CA THR A 135 -16.52 15.24 7.61
C THR A 135 -17.78 14.40 7.79
N GLY A 136 -17.72 13.42 8.68
CA GLY A 136 -18.83 12.54 9.01
C GLY A 136 -19.47 12.85 10.35
N SER A 137 -20.59 12.18 10.64
CA SER A 137 -21.22 12.18 11.96
C SER A 137 -20.88 10.90 12.69
N ARG A 138 -19.93 10.99 13.63
CA ARG A 138 -19.47 9.83 14.42
C ARG A 138 -20.61 9.11 15.13
N ASN A 139 -21.55 9.86 15.72
CA ASN A 139 -22.66 9.29 16.46
C ASN A 139 -23.59 8.51 15.52
N GLU A 140 -23.89 9.05 14.33
CA GLU A 140 -24.70 8.34 13.33
C GLU A 140 -23.96 7.12 12.78
N ALA A 141 -22.66 7.22 12.50
CA ALA A 141 -21.87 6.07 12.06
C ALA A 141 -21.83 4.94 13.10
N LEU A 142 -21.82 5.27 14.40
CA LEU A 142 -21.94 4.27 15.47
C LEU A 142 -23.35 3.67 15.56
N GLN A 143 -24.40 4.47 15.35
CA GLN A 143 -25.78 3.95 15.27
C GLN A 143 -25.97 3.01 14.08
N GLU A 144 -25.44 3.39 12.91
CA GLU A 144 -25.38 2.53 11.72
C GLU A 144 -24.64 1.22 12.03
N PHE A 145 -23.52 1.29 12.76
CA PHE A 145 -22.77 0.09 13.14
C PHE A 145 -23.58 -0.83 14.06
N GLU A 146 -24.24 -0.31 15.09
CA GLU A 146 -25.08 -1.14 15.96
C GLU A 146 -26.22 -1.81 15.19
N PHE A 147 -26.82 -1.10 14.23
CA PHE A 147 -27.81 -1.67 13.32
C PHE A 147 -27.22 -2.83 12.48
N THR A 148 -25.99 -2.70 11.98
CA THR A 148 -25.31 -3.79 11.24
C THR A 148 -25.00 -5.04 12.07
N LYS A 149 -24.90 -4.91 13.40
CA LYS A 149 -24.67 -6.07 14.28
C LYS A 149 -25.96 -6.82 14.57
N SER A 150 -27.09 -6.10 14.66
CA SER A 150 -28.39 -6.69 14.99
C SER A 150 -28.99 -7.55 13.88
N ASP A 151 -28.58 -7.34 12.63
CA ASP A 151 -29.04 -8.11 11.48
C ASP A 151 -27.86 -8.43 10.55
N GLY A 152 -27.60 -9.73 10.31
CA GLY A 152 -26.50 -10.19 9.45
C GLY A 152 -26.57 -9.69 8.00
N GLN A 153 -27.71 -9.14 7.56
CA GLN A 153 -27.88 -8.49 6.27
C GLN A 153 -28.07 -6.97 6.33
N ALA A 154 -28.15 -6.35 7.52
CA ALA A 154 -28.36 -4.91 7.68
C ALA A 154 -27.26 -4.06 7.02
N TRP A 155 -26.08 -4.63 6.77
CA TRP A 155 -25.06 -3.96 5.97
C TRP A 155 -25.52 -3.59 4.54
N ARG A 156 -26.52 -4.30 4.01
CA ARG A 156 -27.08 -4.02 2.67
C ARG A 156 -27.85 -2.71 2.65
N THR A 157 -28.41 -2.30 3.79
CA THR A 157 -29.35 -1.18 3.92
C THR A 157 -28.73 0.10 4.49
N ILE A 158 -27.46 0.06 4.96
CA ILE A 158 -26.71 1.27 5.32
C ILE A 158 -26.74 2.25 4.13
N PRO A 159 -27.07 3.54 4.32
CA PRO A 159 -26.96 4.56 3.28
C PRO A 159 -25.52 4.65 2.76
N LYS A 160 -25.27 4.19 1.54
CA LYS A 160 -23.90 4.09 0.98
C LYS A 160 -23.52 5.39 0.27
N SER A 161 -22.40 6.00 0.68
CA SER A 161 -21.84 7.13 -0.04
C SER A 161 -21.12 6.69 -1.30
N ARG A 162 -21.76 6.85 -2.46
CA ARG A 162 -21.15 6.56 -3.76
C ARG A 162 -20.00 7.51 -4.07
N ALA A 163 -20.10 8.76 -3.62
CA ALA A 163 -19.07 9.77 -3.83
C ALA A 163 -17.80 9.41 -3.04
N LEU A 164 -17.92 9.18 -1.74
CA LEU A 164 -16.78 8.83 -0.90
C LEU A 164 -16.19 7.47 -1.28
N LYS A 165 -17.02 6.47 -1.62
CA LYS A 165 -16.54 5.19 -2.15
C LYS A 165 -15.63 5.41 -3.36
N ARG A 166 -16.05 6.22 -4.34
CA ARG A 166 -15.26 6.49 -5.55
C ARG A 166 -13.92 7.17 -5.22
N GLN A 167 -13.91 8.11 -4.29
CA GLN A 167 -12.68 8.80 -3.87
C GLN A 167 -11.70 7.86 -3.16
N LEU A 168 -12.21 6.89 -2.40
CA LEU A 168 -11.42 5.92 -1.64
C LEU A 168 -11.00 4.68 -2.47
N THR A 169 -11.71 4.34 -3.55
CA THR A 169 -11.31 3.25 -4.45
C THR A 169 -9.93 3.51 -5.05
N GLY A 170 -9.07 2.49 -5.01
CA GLY A 170 -7.68 2.58 -5.45
C GLY A 170 -6.78 3.36 -4.48
N ARG A 171 -7.19 3.50 -3.22
CA ARG A 171 -6.42 4.17 -2.17
C ARG A 171 -6.12 3.24 -1.00
N GLY A 172 -5.03 3.58 -0.32
CA GLY A 172 -4.59 2.94 0.91
C GLY A 172 -4.99 3.75 2.13
N LEU A 173 -5.61 3.12 3.12
CA LEU A 173 -5.78 3.68 4.46
C LEU A 173 -4.69 3.08 5.33
N VAL A 174 -3.99 3.90 6.12
CA VAL A 174 -2.93 3.43 7.02
C VAL A 174 -3.07 4.05 8.39
N SER A 175 -2.79 3.28 9.43
CA SER A 175 -2.68 3.85 10.78
C SER A 175 -1.35 4.59 10.94
N ALA A 176 -1.33 5.74 11.62
CA ALA A 176 -0.08 6.45 11.92
C ALA A 176 0.78 5.77 13.03
N GLY A 177 0.29 4.68 13.63
CA GLY A 177 0.94 3.94 14.71
C GLY A 177 2.13 3.07 14.29
N LYS A 178 2.95 2.67 15.26
CA LYS A 178 4.18 1.85 15.06
C LYS A 178 3.87 0.41 14.64
N ASP A 179 2.82 -0.18 15.20
CA ASP A 179 2.40 -1.57 14.92
C ASP A 179 1.37 -1.66 13.79
N GLY A 180 1.42 -0.68 12.89
CA GLY A 180 0.31 -0.25 12.09
C GLY A 180 -0.35 -1.30 11.21
N TRP A 181 -1.52 -0.93 10.71
CA TRP A 181 -2.24 -1.67 9.69
C TRP A 181 -2.33 -0.85 8.41
N ALA A 182 -2.59 -1.54 7.30
CA ALA A 182 -2.95 -0.96 6.03
C ALA A 182 -4.27 -1.59 5.55
N ILE A 183 -5.14 -0.79 4.96
CA ILE A 183 -6.28 -1.26 4.18
C ILE A 183 -6.10 -0.75 2.76
N PHE A 184 -6.26 -1.61 1.77
CA PHE A 184 -6.31 -1.20 0.37
C PHE A 184 -7.68 -1.50 -0.20
N LEU A 185 -8.36 -0.48 -0.72
CA LEU A 185 -9.74 -0.55 -1.19
C LEU A 185 -9.74 -0.64 -2.72
N THR A 186 -10.28 -1.73 -3.27
CA THR A 186 -10.52 -1.85 -4.71
C THR A 186 -11.97 -1.47 -5.04
N GLU A 187 -12.39 -1.65 -6.29
CA GLU A 187 -13.77 -1.41 -6.69
C GLU A 187 -14.75 -2.37 -5.99
N ASP A 188 -14.35 -3.62 -5.89
CA ASP A 188 -15.17 -4.77 -5.51
C ASP A 188 -14.78 -5.39 -4.15
N HIS A 189 -13.52 -5.32 -3.74
CA HIS A 189 -13.01 -5.97 -2.54
C HIS A 189 -12.09 -5.04 -1.73
N ALA A 190 -11.68 -5.50 -0.54
CA ALA A 190 -10.70 -4.79 0.27
C ALA A 190 -9.65 -5.76 0.79
N PHE A 191 -8.43 -5.28 0.96
CA PHE A 191 -7.38 -5.98 1.69
C PHE A 191 -7.12 -5.27 2.99
N HIS A 192 -6.89 -6.04 4.04
CA HIS A 192 -6.39 -5.52 5.31
C HIS A 192 -5.12 -6.29 5.69
N ASP A 193 -4.03 -5.55 5.78
CA ASP A 193 -2.69 -6.01 6.11
C ASP A 193 -2.31 -5.53 7.51
N SER A 194 -1.74 -6.43 8.29
CA SER A 194 -1.28 -6.15 9.65
C SER A 194 -0.19 -7.14 10.04
N LYS A 195 0.33 -7.02 11.27
CA LYS A 195 1.32 -7.98 11.79
C LYS A 195 0.82 -9.42 11.86
N VAL A 196 -0.50 -9.64 11.98
CA VAL A 196 -1.08 -10.99 12.02
C VAL A 196 -1.27 -11.60 10.63
N GLY A 197 -0.93 -10.86 9.57
CA GLY A 197 -1.06 -11.27 8.18
C GLY A 197 -2.06 -10.44 7.40
N ARG A 198 -2.22 -10.84 6.13
CA ARG A 198 -3.16 -10.24 5.18
C ARG A 198 -4.48 -10.99 5.21
N SER A 199 -5.55 -10.23 5.01
CA SER A 199 -6.88 -10.77 4.78
C SER A 199 -7.53 -10.05 3.61
N LYS A 200 -8.38 -10.77 2.90
CA LYS A 200 -9.23 -10.26 1.83
C LYS A 200 -10.66 -10.25 2.31
N PHE A 201 -11.32 -9.12 2.15
CA PHE A 201 -12.76 -8.97 2.31
C PHE A 201 -13.40 -8.94 0.94
N GLU A 202 -14.42 -9.76 0.72
CA GLU A 202 -15.05 -9.88 -0.60
C GLU A 202 -15.83 -8.64 -0.99
N GLN A 203 -16.22 -7.80 -0.01
CA GLN A 203 -16.96 -6.57 -0.23
C GLN A 203 -16.58 -5.50 0.79
N TRP A 204 -16.79 -4.24 0.43
CA TRP A 204 -16.73 -3.12 1.37
C TRP A 204 -17.70 -2.00 0.96
N ALA A 205 -18.11 -1.23 1.96
CA ALA A 205 -18.96 -0.06 1.81
C ALA A 205 -18.51 1.05 2.78
N ILE A 206 -18.88 2.29 2.45
CA ILE A 206 -18.75 3.43 3.35
C ILE A 206 -20.05 4.22 3.33
N SER A 207 -20.52 4.63 4.51
CA SER A 207 -21.72 5.46 4.63
C SER A 207 -21.44 6.95 4.42
N GLU A 208 -22.50 7.76 4.27
CA GLU A 208 -22.38 9.22 4.26
C GLU A 208 -21.84 9.76 5.61
N ASN A 209 -22.05 9.00 6.69
CA ASN A 209 -21.58 9.34 8.03
C ASN A 209 -20.17 8.84 8.35
N GLY A 210 -19.54 8.12 7.43
CA GLY A 210 -18.15 7.67 7.57
C GLY A 210 -17.98 6.28 8.16
N LEU A 211 -19.05 5.47 8.27
CA LEU A 211 -18.93 4.08 8.65
C LEU A 211 -18.38 3.26 7.47
N LEU A 212 -17.09 2.95 7.50
CA LEU A 212 -16.44 2.04 6.57
C LEU A 212 -16.49 0.61 7.11
N CYS A 213 -17.13 -0.29 6.38
CA CYS A 213 -17.19 -1.70 6.74
C CYS A 213 -16.67 -2.59 5.61
N MET A 214 -15.94 -3.64 6.00
CA MET A 214 -15.41 -4.68 5.13
C MET A 214 -16.01 -6.03 5.53
N PHE A 215 -16.58 -6.76 4.57
CA PHE A 215 -17.42 -7.94 4.80
C PHE A 215 -16.81 -9.22 4.23
N PHE A 216 -17.24 -10.36 4.77
CA PHE A 216 -16.88 -11.69 4.31
C PHE A 216 -15.35 -11.88 4.24
N GLY A 217 -14.67 -11.52 5.32
CA GLY A 217 -13.22 -11.57 5.41
C GLY A 217 -12.70 -13.00 5.43
N LYS A 218 -11.55 -13.23 4.78
CA LYS A 218 -10.75 -14.45 4.90
C LYS A 218 -9.27 -14.08 5.00
N TYR A 219 -8.55 -14.70 5.93
CA TYR A 219 -7.09 -14.64 5.94
C TYR A 219 -6.51 -15.41 4.76
N GLU A 220 -5.25 -15.15 4.41
CA GLU A 220 -4.57 -15.89 3.34
C GLU A 220 -4.46 -17.39 3.61
N ASN A 221 -4.47 -17.82 4.88
CA ASN A 221 -4.53 -19.22 5.26
C ASN A 221 -5.95 -19.83 5.16
N GLY A 222 -6.93 -19.12 4.60
CA GLY A 222 -8.30 -19.57 4.41
C GLY A 222 -9.21 -19.40 5.62
N LYS A 223 -8.69 -19.07 6.81
CA LYS A 223 -9.51 -18.88 8.02
C LYS A 223 -10.46 -17.69 7.83
N SER A 224 -11.74 -17.90 8.13
CA SER A 224 -12.74 -16.83 8.12
C SER A 224 -12.37 -15.70 9.09
N ARG A 225 -12.66 -14.47 8.68
CA ARG A 225 -12.50 -13.24 9.45
C ARG A 225 -13.85 -12.53 9.47
N SER A 226 -14.27 -12.12 10.66
CA SER A 226 -15.51 -11.37 10.84
C SER A 226 -15.47 -10.03 10.11
N THR A 227 -16.66 -9.46 9.89
CA THR A 227 -16.83 -8.09 9.42
C THR A 227 -15.98 -7.13 10.27
N ALA A 228 -15.27 -6.23 9.61
CA ALA A 228 -14.45 -5.22 10.25
C ALA A 228 -14.98 -3.83 9.86
N CYS A 229 -15.43 -3.07 10.86
CA CYS A 229 -15.97 -1.73 10.67
C CYS A 229 -15.14 -0.68 11.41
N MET A 230 -14.96 0.45 10.75
CA MET A 230 -14.23 1.62 11.20
C MET A 230 -15.10 2.84 10.97
N VAL A 231 -15.20 3.69 11.97
CA VAL A 231 -15.79 5.02 11.83
C VAL A 231 -14.68 5.96 11.43
N ILE A 232 -14.84 6.65 10.31
CA ILE A 232 -14.01 7.76 9.87
C ILE A 232 -14.76 9.03 10.27
N ASP A 233 -14.21 9.79 11.22
CA ASP A 233 -14.84 11.02 11.70
C ASP A 233 -14.56 12.18 10.74
N GLU A 234 -13.34 12.20 10.20
CA GLU A 234 -12.82 13.31 9.41
C GLU A 234 -11.67 12.84 8.52
N ILE A 235 -11.59 13.39 7.32
CA ILE A 235 -10.42 13.38 6.46
C ILE A 235 -10.12 14.83 6.09
N SER A 236 -8.91 15.30 6.41
CA SER A 236 -8.44 16.61 5.96
C SER A 236 -7.06 16.50 5.34
N ARG A 237 -6.93 16.92 4.08
CA ARG A 237 -5.71 16.85 3.27
C ARG A 237 -5.09 15.45 3.26
N GLY A 238 -5.94 14.42 3.27
CA GLY A 238 -5.53 13.01 3.33
C GLY A 238 -5.09 12.52 4.70
N GLU A 239 -5.08 13.34 5.75
CA GLU A 239 -5.00 12.87 7.12
C GLU A 239 -6.38 12.41 7.60
N MET A 240 -6.45 11.25 8.23
CA MET A 240 -7.69 10.62 8.64
C MET A 240 -7.77 10.53 10.16
N ARG A 241 -8.92 10.91 10.73
CA ARG A 241 -9.29 10.60 12.11
C ARG A 241 -10.32 9.48 12.12
N TYR A 242 -10.08 8.44 12.89
CA TYR A 242 -10.92 7.23 12.87
C TYR A 242 -10.96 6.48 14.19
N ASN A 243 -11.93 5.59 14.38
CA ASN A 243 -11.93 4.57 15.42
C ASN A 243 -12.49 3.25 14.91
N TRP A 244 -12.05 2.13 15.50
CA TRP A 244 -12.63 0.83 15.19
C TRP A 244 -13.97 0.68 15.92
N ALA A 245 -15.05 0.45 15.18
CA ALA A 245 -16.40 0.48 15.73
C ALA A 245 -16.63 -0.66 16.76
N ALA A 246 -16.08 -1.84 16.50
CA ALA A 246 -16.27 -3.04 17.33
C ALA A 246 -15.62 -2.99 18.73
N ASN A 247 -14.69 -2.06 18.97
CA ASN A 247 -13.90 -2.09 20.20
C ASN A 247 -14.56 -1.36 21.38
N GLY A 248 -15.68 -0.66 21.16
CA GLY A 248 -16.24 0.29 22.15
C GLY A 248 -15.26 1.41 22.57
N ASP A 249 -14.09 1.44 21.94
CA ASP A 249 -12.97 2.32 22.24
C ASP A 249 -13.24 3.65 21.55
N ASN A 250 -13.67 4.61 22.36
CA ASN A 250 -13.94 5.95 21.87
C ASN A 250 -12.69 6.75 21.52
N ARG A 251 -11.48 6.18 21.66
CA ARG A 251 -10.25 6.89 21.31
C ARG A 251 -10.13 7.06 19.80
N ALA A 252 -10.28 8.30 19.36
CA ALA A 252 -9.93 8.72 18.02
C ALA A 252 -8.45 8.45 17.75
N ARG A 253 -8.18 7.80 16.63
CA ARG A 253 -6.86 7.45 16.13
C ARG A 253 -6.57 8.29 14.90
N ARG A 254 -5.28 8.44 14.59
CA ARG A 254 -4.81 9.13 13.39
C ARG A 254 -4.29 8.14 12.35
N GLY A 255 -4.55 8.44 11.10
CA GLY A 255 -4.10 7.68 9.95
C GLY A 255 -3.94 8.57 8.73
N PHE A 256 -3.65 7.95 7.59
CA PHE A 256 -3.50 8.64 6.32
C PHE A 256 -4.26 7.89 5.22
N ILE A 257 -4.76 8.64 4.24
CA ILE A 257 -5.18 8.12 2.94
C ILE A 257 -4.05 8.38 1.95
N VAL A 258 -3.57 7.33 1.28
CA VAL A 258 -2.43 7.39 0.37
C VAL A 258 -2.79 6.88 -1.02
N ALA A 259 -2.05 7.33 -2.04
CA ALA A 259 -2.34 7.06 -3.45
C ALA A 259 -2.01 5.63 -3.95
N GLY A 260 -1.51 4.73 -3.09
CA GLY A 260 -1.07 3.38 -3.47
C GLY A 260 -1.58 2.28 -2.54
N ASP A 261 -1.03 1.06 -2.68
CA ASP A 261 -1.29 -0.09 -1.80
C ASP A 261 -0.20 -0.19 -0.71
N PRO A 262 -0.44 0.35 0.50
CA PRO A 262 0.52 0.34 1.60
C PRO A 262 0.62 -1.03 2.30
N GLY A 263 -0.17 -2.02 1.88
CA GLY A 263 -0.06 -3.41 2.31
C GLY A 263 1.06 -4.17 1.63
N LYS A 264 1.69 -3.58 0.60
CA LYS A 264 2.76 -4.23 -0.19
C LYS A 264 4.10 -3.53 -0.06
N ASN A 265 5.17 -4.31 -0.11
CA ASN A 265 6.51 -3.77 -0.21
C ASN A 265 6.67 -3.06 -1.55
N SER A 266 7.20 -1.84 -1.52
CA SER A 266 7.25 -0.97 -2.69
C SER A 266 8.59 -0.24 -2.77
N VAL A 267 8.98 0.15 -3.98
CA VAL A 267 10.17 0.97 -4.23
C VAL A 267 9.85 2.08 -5.23
N LYS A 268 10.65 3.14 -5.20
CA LYS A 268 10.66 4.24 -6.17
C LYS A 268 12.09 4.51 -6.60
#